data_AF-A0A1Z3HUH4-F1
#
_entry.id   AF-A0A1Z3HUH4-F1
#
_cell.length_a   1.000
_cell.length_b   1.000
_cell.length_c   1.000
_cell.angle_alpha   90.00
_cell.angle_beta   90.00
_cell.angle_gamma   90.00
#
_symmetry.space_group_name_H-M   'P 1'
#
loop_
_entity.id
_entity.type
_entity.pdbx_description
1 polymer ?
#
loop_
_entity_poly.entity_id
_entity_poly.type
_entity_poly.pdbx_seq_one_letter_code
_entity_poly.pdbx_strand_id
1 'polypeptide(L)' 'MRCSQFKCLTCGKPFSEPLNFVGKRRKHTDRFCKAMVQQLIHNDAHNVAMNNGLTDEEVASIVKYIAKKT' A
#
# COMPACT_ATOMS: atom_id res chain seq x y z
N MET A 1 -3.55 -25.58 -11.00
CA MET A 1 -4.73 -24.86 -10.47
C MET A 1 -5.01 -23.65 -11.34
N ARG A 2 -6.18 -23.56 -11.99
CA ARG A 2 -6.59 -22.35 -12.73
C ARG A 2 -7.57 -21.58 -11.86
N CYS A 3 -7.21 -20.37 -11.45
CA CYS A 3 -8.13 -19.47 -10.77
C CYS A 3 -9.30 -19.18 -11.70
N SER A 4 -10.51 -19.58 -11.32
CA SER A 4 -11.75 -19.23 -12.01
C SER A 4 -11.91 -17.71 -11.99
N GLN A 5 -11.81 -17.07 -13.15
CA GLN A 5 -12.10 -15.65 -13.29
C GLN A 5 -13.51 -15.38 -12.76
N PHE A 6 -13.69 -14.32 -11.98
CA PHE A 6 -15.02 -13.87 -11.54
C PHE A 6 -15.88 -13.62 -12.78
N LYS A 7 -17.02 -14.31 -12.85
CA LYS A 7 -18.00 -14.20 -13.94
C LYS A 7 -19.28 -13.60 -13.39
N CYS A 8 -19.96 -12.80 -14.20
CA CYS A 8 -21.32 -12.37 -13.89
C CYS A 8 -22.25 -13.60 -13.83
N LEU A 9 -23.04 -13.73 -12.75
CA LEU A 9 -23.98 -14.84 -12.59
C LEU A 9 -25.11 -14.81 -13.64
N THR A 10 -25.45 -13.62 -14.14
CA THR A 10 -26.55 -13.44 -15.09
C THR A 10 -26.15 -13.69 -16.54
N CYS A 11 -24.94 -13.28 -16.95
CA CYS A 11 -24.50 -13.38 -18.36
C CYS A 11 -23.30 -14.30 -18.59
N GLY A 12 -22.66 -14.84 -17.53
CA GLY A 12 -21.57 -15.82 -17.61
C GLY A 12 -20.24 -15.29 -18.17
N LYS A 13 -20.18 -14.01 -18.57
CA LYS A 13 -18.98 -13.38 -19.11
C LYS A 13 -18.03 -12.95 -17.97
N PRO A 14 -16.71 -13.07 -18.17
CA PRO A 14 -15.74 -12.49 -17.25
C PRO A 14 -15.84 -10.96 -17.28
N PHE A 15 -15.60 -10.33 -16.14
CA PHE A 15 -15.55 -8.88 -16.07
C PHE A 15 -14.31 -8.36 -16.84
N SER A 16 -14.54 -7.54 -17.86
CA SER A 16 -13.49 -6.95 -18.70
C SER A 16 -13.22 -5.47 -18.37
N GLU A 17 -13.97 -4.88 -17.45
CA GLU A 17 -13.81 -3.49 -17.08
C GLU A 17 -12.54 -3.30 -16.24
N PRO A 18 -11.67 -2.32 -16.58
CA PRO A 18 -10.55 -1.99 -15.71
C PRO A 18 -11.11 -1.51 -14.37
N LEU A 19 -10.60 -2.09 -13.28
CA LEU A 19 -10.95 -1.68 -11.92
C LEU A 19 -10.35 -0.30 -11.60
N ASN A 20 -10.89 0.75 -12.22
CA ASN A 20 -10.46 2.14 -12.01
C ASN A 20 -10.70 2.61 -10.57
N PHE A 21 -11.59 1.93 -9.84
CA PHE A 21 -11.80 2.15 -8.41
C PHE A 21 -10.60 1.71 -7.56
N VAL A 22 -9.84 0.70 -8.02
CA VAL A 22 -8.68 0.21 -7.29
C VAL A 22 -7.49 1.12 -7.62
N GLY A 23 -7.13 1.97 -6.67
CA GLY A 23 -5.97 2.85 -6.80
C GLY A 23 -4.68 2.09 -7.12
N LYS A 24 -3.64 2.82 -7.56
CA LYS A 24 -2.32 2.26 -7.91
C LYS A 24 -1.85 1.25 -6.86
N ARG A 25 -1.28 0.12 -7.33
CA ARG A 25 -0.66 -0.88 -6.47
C ARG A 25 0.40 -0.21 -5.61
N ARG A 26 0.27 -0.34 -4.29
CA ARG A 26 1.23 0.17 -3.32
C ARG A 26 2.03 -1.00 -2.77
N LYS A 27 3.30 -0.75 -2.43
CA LYS A 27 4.14 -1.73 -1.73
C LYS A 27 3.70 -1.92 -0.28
N HIS A 28 3.18 -0.87 0.37
CA HIS A 28 2.85 -0.87 1.79
C HIS A 28 1.38 -0.57 2.05
N THR A 29 0.85 -1.17 3.12
CA THR A 29 -0.53 -0.96 3.57
C THR A 29 -0.65 0.30 4.44
N ASP A 30 -1.83 0.90 4.48
CA ASP A 30 -2.07 2.11 5.30
C ASP A 30 -1.80 1.87 6.79
N ARG A 31 -2.08 0.66 7.29
CA ARG A 31 -1.80 0.26 8.67
C ARG A 31 -0.30 0.29 8.95
N PHE A 32 0.49 -0.26 8.04
CA PHE A 32 1.95 -0.26 8.16
C PHE A 32 2.50 1.16 8.16
N CYS A 33 2.07 1.99 7.21
CA CYS A 33 2.52 3.38 7.12
C CYS A 33 2.24 4.15 8.43
N LYS A 34 1.04 3.97 9.01
CA LYS A 34 0.68 4.63 10.29
C LYS A 34 1.57 4.18 11.45
N ALA A 35 1.81 2.87 11.57
CA ALA A 35 2.69 2.33 12.61
C ALA A 35 4.12 2.89 12.47
N MET A 36 4.61 3.01 11.24
CA MET A 36 5.94 3.56 10.97
C MET A 36 6.05 5.04 11.35
N VAL A 37 5.03 5.86 11.06
CA VAL A 37 5.01 7.28 11.49
C VAL A 37 5.01 7.41 13.02
N GLN A 38 4.35 6.50 13.73
CA GLN A 38 4.41 6.46 15.20
C GLN A 38 5.81 6.11 15.73
N GLN A 39 6.54 5.24 15.02
CA GLN A 39 7.94 4.94 15.36
C GLN A 39 8.84 6.17 15.14
N LEU A 40 8.61 6.94 14.08
CA LEU A 40 9.37 8.17 13.78
C LEU A 40 9.18 9.28 14.82
N ILE A 41 8.10 9.27 15.60
CA ILE A 41 7.91 10.23 16.70
C ILE A 41 8.96 10.03 17.80
N HIS A 42 9.41 8.79 17.98
CA HIS A 42 10.29 8.39 19.10
C HIS A 42 11.73 8.07 18.66
N ASN A 43 11.97 7.88 17.36
CA ASN A 43 13.25 7.46 16.80
C ASN A 43 13.57 8.19 15.49
N ASP A 44 14.86 8.25 15.15
CA ASP A 44 15.32 8.83 13.89
C ASP A 44 14.89 8.01 12.66
N ALA A 45 14.72 8.72 11.54
CA ALA A 45 14.27 8.13 10.27
C ALA A 45 15.18 7.00 9.78
N HIS A 46 16.50 7.16 9.93
CA HIS A 46 17.48 6.16 9.54
C HIS A 46 17.34 4.85 10.34
N ASN A 47 17.16 4.96 11.66
CA ASN A 47 16.99 3.80 12.53
C ASN A 47 15.67 3.09 12.24
N VAL A 48 14.60 3.85 11.99
CA VAL A 48 13.29 3.28 11.60
C VAL A 48 13.37 2.60 10.23
N ALA A 49 14.10 3.16 9.27
CA ALA A 49 14.33 2.55 7.97
C ALA A 49 15.04 1.19 8.09
N MET A 50 16.19 1.17 8.78
CA MET A 50 16.98 -0.06 8.99
C MET A 50 16.18 -1.14 9.73
N ASN A 51 15.46 -0.76 10.80
CA ASN A 51 14.65 -1.71 11.57
C ASN A 51 13.49 -2.32 10.78
N ASN A 52 12.98 -1.62 9.77
CA ASN A 52 11.91 -2.09 8.90
C ASN A 52 12.41 -2.66 7.56
N GLY A 53 13.74 -2.72 7.33
CA GLY A 53 14.33 -3.17 6.07
C GLY A 53 14.01 -2.26 4.88
N LEU A 54 13.85 -0.97 5.13
CA LEU A 54 13.53 0.06 4.13
C LEU A 54 14.74 0.97 3.91
N THR A 55 14.71 1.72 2.80
CA THR A 55 15.63 2.85 2.60
C THR A 55 15.05 4.15 3.15
N ASP A 56 15.92 5.12 3.40
CA ASP A 56 15.52 6.44 3.88
C ASP A 56 14.58 7.14 2.89
N GLU A 57 14.74 6.92 1.57
CA GLU A 57 13.84 7.45 0.54
C GLU A 57 12.45 6.81 0.60
N GLU A 58 12.37 5.51 0.88
CA GLU A 58 11.09 4.82 1.06
C GLU A 58 10.36 5.34 2.30
N VAL A 59 11.09 5.55 3.40
CA VAL A 59 10.53 6.17 4.62
C VAL A 59 10.00 7.57 4.33
N ALA A 60 10.78 8.43 3.65
CA ALA A 60 10.34 9.78 3.27
C ALA A 60 9.10 9.75 2.36
N SER A 61 9.02 8.79 1.45
CA SER A 61 7.87 8.60 0.55
C SER A 61 6.60 8.21 1.33
N ILE A 62 6.74 7.34 2.33
CA ILE A 62 5.62 6.93 3.20
C ILE A 62 5.12 8.11 4.05
N VAL A 63 6.03 8.93 4.59
CA VAL A 63 5.65 10.13 5.36
C VAL A 63 4.88 11.12 4.48
N LYS A 64 5.40 11.42 3.28
CA LYS A 64 4.70 12.28 2.30
C LYS A 64 3.33 11.73 1.93
N TYR A 65 3.21 10.41 1.79
CA TYR A 65 1.95 9.75 1.49
C TYR A 65 0.91 9.94 2.61
N ILE A 66 1.31 9.77 3.88
CA ILE A 66 0.43 10.01 5.03
C ILE A 66 0.05 11.48 5.15
N ALA A 67 1.01 12.40 4.95
CA ALA A 67 0.75 13.83 4.99
C ALA A 67 -0.26 14.27 3.92
N LYS A 68 -0.20 13.70 2.71
CA LYS A 68 -1.17 13.98 1.63
C LYS A 68 -2.55 13.38 1.88
N LYS A 69 -2.63 12.32 2.69
CA LYS A 69 -3.90 11.62 2.98
C LYS A 69 -4.66 12.26 4.16
N THR A 70 -3.96 12.99 5.02
CA THR A 70 -4.53 13.69 6.18
C THR A 70 -5.10 15.02 5.73
#